data_AF-A0A937N9H8-F1
#
_entry.id   AF-A0A937N9H8-F1
#
_cell.length_a   1.000
_cell.length_b   1.000
_cell.length_c   1.000
_cell.angle_alpha   90.00
_cell.angle_beta   90.00
_cell.angle_gamma   90.00
#
_symmetry.space_group_name_H-M   'P 1'
#
loop_
_entity.id
_entity.type
_entity.pdbx_description
1 polymer ?
#
loop_
_entity_poly.entity_id
_entity_poly.type
_entity_poly.pdbx_seq_one_letter_code
_entity_poly.pdbx_strand_id
1 'polypeptide(L)'
;MSDQFDPYHKWLGIAPKDQPPHHYRLLGIDAFEDDRDVIDSAANRVMTYLKELATGDDAAHSQRIMNEVMQARICLLNPKRKTAYDAELRERLSAKQPPPPRVSRSSTTPQAPKAASPPSPVAIVATSPMPERHRGMNWLMLAVGSGVAVLAVLILIVVMFAMRDGQPDQMAVADGQSDAGAPAVAGSASDEEPKQIVPTDPLLSVKPFEKAPSPKEPKPDPSADSPPEDKTGEAGTDTSPTAEPGDPSKAESATDESTETEQTPVALPVVHSPEPVPSAEAQERARRSALESYRGEILGSTTSVKRGVLARRIWKAAADNSVEAPAKFVLLTEAYNLAIAAADVTLANEIMEAAKQDFTIDRLPASESALDAAATALEQLSGAAKTPADSAAVAEIGLALAGLAAADGRMETAKKMVSTALSAARKAEDDELIAKATLRLVELQ
;
A
#
# COMPACT_ATOMS: atom_id res chain seq x y z
N MET A 1 31.68 -40.12 13.25
CA MET A 1 31.08 -39.35 12.14
C MET A 1 30.17 -38.32 12.79
N SER A 2 30.21 -37.07 12.35
CA SER A 2 29.43 -36.00 13.00
C SER A 2 27.95 -36.17 12.66
N ASP A 3 27.11 -36.39 13.67
CA ASP A 3 25.64 -36.38 13.53
C ASP A 3 25.22 -34.92 13.29
N GLN A 4 25.09 -34.52 12.03
CA GLN A 4 24.75 -33.15 11.64
C GLN A 4 23.42 -32.76 12.30
N PHE A 5 23.39 -31.67 13.05
CA PHE A 5 22.18 -31.24 13.74
C PHE A 5 21.08 -30.88 12.72
N ASP A 6 20.06 -31.74 12.65
CA ASP A 6 18.85 -31.55 11.85
C ASP A 6 17.72 -31.01 12.74
N PRO A 7 17.44 -29.70 12.72
CA PRO A 7 16.40 -29.10 13.55
C PRO A 7 14.99 -29.53 13.14
N TYR A 8 14.74 -29.87 11.87
CA TYR A 8 13.42 -30.34 11.42
C TYR A 8 13.11 -31.73 12.00
N HIS A 9 14.11 -32.62 12.04
CA HIS A 9 13.95 -33.93 12.67
C HIS A 9 13.96 -33.85 14.20
N LYS A 10 14.86 -33.07 14.81
CA LYS A 10 15.03 -32.99 16.27
C LYS A 10 13.92 -32.21 16.98
N TRP A 11 13.35 -31.18 16.36
CA TRP A 11 12.30 -30.34 16.98
C TRP A 11 10.90 -30.58 16.40
N LEU A 12 10.76 -30.75 15.08
CA LEU A 12 9.44 -30.92 14.44
C LEU A 12 9.10 -32.40 14.10
N GLY A 13 10.01 -33.35 14.37
CA GLY A 13 9.79 -34.77 14.09
C GLY A 13 9.74 -35.11 12.58
N ILE A 14 10.24 -34.23 11.71
CA ILE A 14 10.17 -34.37 10.26
C ILE A 14 11.40 -35.16 9.78
N ALA A 15 11.22 -36.45 9.51
CA ALA A 15 12.30 -37.34 9.08
C ALA A 15 12.92 -36.88 7.73
N PRO A 16 14.24 -37.06 7.50
CA PRO A 16 14.93 -36.57 6.29
C PRO A 16 14.33 -36.98 4.94
N LYS A 17 13.67 -38.16 4.86
CA LYS A 17 12.93 -38.62 3.67
C LYS A 17 11.71 -37.76 3.29
N ASP A 18 11.18 -37.02 4.25
CA ASP A 18 9.99 -36.16 4.17
C ASP A 18 10.38 -34.67 4.11
N GLN A 19 11.68 -34.37 4.00
CA GLN A 19 12.22 -33.02 3.79
C GLN A 19 12.45 -32.74 2.30
N PRO A 20 12.42 -31.46 1.84
CA PRO A 20 11.97 -30.30 2.59
C PRO A 20 10.46 -30.35 2.88
N PRO A 21 9.99 -29.89 4.06
CA PRO A 21 8.60 -29.98 4.44
C PRO A 21 7.68 -29.04 3.64
N HIS A 22 6.48 -29.51 3.33
CA HIS A 22 5.38 -28.64 2.88
C HIS A 22 4.74 -27.91 4.07
N HIS A 23 4.03 -26.80 3.83
CA HIS A 23 3.52 -25.90 4.87
C HIS A 23 2.70 -26.62 5.95
N TYR A 24 1.74 -27.46 5.57
CA TYR A 24 0.96 -28.27 6.54
C TYR A 24 1.84 -29.17 7.43
N ARG A 25 2.90 -29.77 6.87
CA ARG A 25 3.85 -30.62 7.62
C ARG A 25 4.70 -29.81 8.59
N LEU A 26 5.07 -28.58 8.22
CA LEU A 26 5.83 -27.65 9.06
C LEU A 26 5.01 -27.17 10.27
N LEU A 27 3.68 -27.01 10.12
CA LEU A 27 2.77 -26.66 11.22
C LEU A 27 2.37 -27.89 12.07
N GLY A 28 2.63 -29.11 11.58
CA GLY A 28 2.23 -30.35 12.24
C GLY A 28 0.72 -30.60 12.20
N ILE A 29 0.07 -30.32 11.06
CA ILE A 29 -1.35 -30.55 10.77
C ILE A 29 -1.53 -31.40 9.51
N ASP A 30 -2.75 -31.87 9.26
CA ASP A 30 -3.07 -32.66 8.07
C ASP A 30 -2.99 -31.82 6.78
N ALA A 31 -2.67 -32.50 5.67
CA ALA A 31 -2.53 -31.85 4.37
C ALA A 31 -3.89 -31.41 3.84
N PHE A 32 -3.97 -30.17 3.34
CA PHE A 32 -5.18 -29.53 2.84
C PHE A 32 -6.24 -29.21 3.91
N GLU A 33 -5.86 -29.13 5.19
CA GLU A 33 -6.71 -28.56 6.26
C GLU A 33 -7.37 -27.25 5.80
N ASP A 34 -8.67 -27.10 6.04
CA ASP A 34 -9.49 -25.95 5.64
C ASP A 34 -9.93 -25.10 6.83
N ASP A 35 -9.88 -25.62 8.07
CA ASP A 35 -10.20 -24.85 9.27
C ASP A 35 -9.09 -23.81 9.57
N ARG A 36 -9.49 -22.54 9.54
CA ARG A 36 -8.61 -21.38 9.74
C ARG A 36 -8.07 -21.31 11.17
N ASP A 37 -8.86 -21.71 12.15
CA ASP A 37 -8.50 -21.61 13.57
C ASP A 37 -7.57 -22.77 13.95
N VAL A 38 -7.71 -23.94 13.31
CA VAL A 38 -6.72 -25.04 13.37
C VAL A 38 -5.38 -24.60 12.77
N ILE A 39 -5.38 -23.97 11.58
CA ILE A 39 -4.15 -23.47 10.94
C ILE A 39 -3.46 -22.42 11.82
N ASP A 40 -4.21 -21.45 12.37
CA ASP A 40 -3.63 -20.37 13.18
C ASP A 40 -3.10 -20.87 14.53
N SER A 41 -3.88 -21.69 15.24
CA SER A 41 -3.48 -22.25 16.54
C SER A 41 -2.29 -23.21 16.41
N ALA A 42 -2.21 -24.00 15.35
CA ALA A 42 -1.05 -24.85 15.06
C ALA A 42 0.20 -24.02 14.79
N ALA A 43 0.10 -22.95 13.98
CA ALA A 43 1.21 -22.03 13.75
C ALA A 43 1.67 -21.35 15.05
N ASN A 44 0.74 -20.81 15.84
CA ASN A 44 1.06 -20.17 17.12
C ASN A 44 1.74 -21.14 18.11
N ARG A 45 1.31 -22.42 18.17
CA ARG A 45 1.95 -23.47 18.97
C ARG A 45 3.41 -23.68 18.56
N VAL A 46 3.69 -23.85 17.26
CA VAL A 46 5.06 -24.07 16.75
C VAL A 46 5.92 -22.81 16.95
N MET A 47 5.36 -21.61 16.76
CA MET A 47 6.05 -20.34 17.00
C MET A 47 6.47 -20.17 18.47
N THR A 48 5.64 -20.58 19.44
CA THR A 48 5.99 -20.51 20.87
C THR A 48 7.13 -21.49 21.19
N TYR A 49 7.03 -22.74 20.75
CA TYR A 49 8.08 -23.74 20.97
C TYR A 49 9.44 -23.34 20.36
N LEU A 50 9.44 -22.76 19.15
CA LEU A 50 10.67 -22.27 18.52
C LEU A 50 11.28 -21.06 19.25
N LYS A 51 10.47 -20.24 19.94
CA LYS A 51 10.97 -19.14 20.79
C LYS A 51 11.62 -19.65 22.08
N GLU A 52 11.08 -20.69 22.70
CA GLU A 52 11.71 -21.36 23.85
C GLU A 52 13.09 -21.95 23.47
N LEU A 53 13.22 -22.42 22.23
CA LEU A 53 14.47 -22.92 21.64
C LEU A 53 15.41 -21.82 21.10
N ALA A 54 15.03 -20.54 21.13
CA ALA A 54 15.81 -19.44 20.55
C ALA A 54 16.92 -18.90 21.47
N THR A 55 17.51 -19.76 22.31
CA THR A 55 18.59 -19.40 23.26
C THR A 55 19.80 -20.32 23.10
N GLY A 56 21.00 -19.75 23.13
CA GLY A 56 22.25 -20.48 22.88
C GLY A 56 22.58 -20.68 21.39
N ASP A 57 23.46 -21.63 21.11
CA ASP A 57 24.12 -21.79 19.80
C ASP A 57 23.15 -22.11 18.64
N ASP A 58 21.99 -22.71 18.94
CA ASP A 58 20.97 -23.11 17.95
C ASP A 58 19.94 -22.00 17.61
N ALA A 59 20.07 -20.79 18.17
CA ALA A 59 19.15 -19.68 17.88
C ALA A 59 19.07 -19.33 16.37
N ALA A 60 20.15 -19.55 15.61
CA ALA A 60 20.16 -19.37 14.15
C ALA A 60 19.32 -20.42 13.40
N HIS A 61 19.14 -21.62 13.98
CA HIS A 61 18.26 -22.66 13.45
C HIS A 61 16.79 -22.36 13.79
N SER A 62 16.49 -21.97 15.02
CA SER A 62 15.11 -21.68 15.43
C SER A 62 14.53 -20.47 14.69
N GLN A 63 15.31 -19.39 14.52
CA GLN A 63 14.88 -18.20 13.78
C GLN A 63 14.57 -18.51 12.30
N ARG A 64 15.32 -19.43 11.67
CA ARG A 64 15.06 -19.84 10.28
C ARG A 64 13.71 -20.53 10.16
N ILE A 65 13.46 -21.54 11.00
CA ILE A 65 12.20 -22.30 10.99
C ILE A 65 11.04 -21.39 11.42
N MET A 66 11.25 -20.45 12.35
CA MET A 66 10.26 -19.46 12.75
C MET A 66 9.83 -18.56 11.57
N ASN A 67 10.76 -18.19 10.69
CA ASN A 67 10.44 -17.46 9.44
C ASN A 67 9.63 -18.33 8.46
N GLU A 68 10.00 -19.61 8.28
CA GLU A 68 9.28 -20.56 7.42
C GLU A 68 7.85 -20.85 7.94
N VAL A 69 7.67 -20.94 9.27
CA VAL A 69 6.36 -21.11 9.93
C VAL A 69 5.48 -19.86 9.71
N MET A 70 6.05 -18.66 9.78
CA MET A 70 5.33 -17.43 9.43
C MET A 70 4.93 -17.38 7.95
N GLN A 71 5.81 -17.81 7.03
CA GLN A 71 5.47 -17.93 5.60
C GLN A 71 4.34 -18.92 5.37
N ALA A 72 4.38 -20.09 6.03
CA ALA A 72 3.32 -21.09 5.99
C ALA A 72 1.98 -20.52 6.50
N ARG A 73 1.97 -19.87 7.67
CA ARG A 73 0.78 -19.23 8.26
C ARG A 73 0.16 -18.20 7.30
N ILE A 74 0.97 -17.28 6.76
CA ILE A 74 0.50 -16.23 5.82
C ILE A 74 -0.03 -16.84 4.51
N CYS A 75 0.58 -17.93 4.03
CA CYS A 75 0.14 -18.62 2.82
C CYS A 75 -1.21 -19.32 3.01
N LEU A 76 -1.36 -20.12 4.08
CA LEU A 76 -2.52 -20.95 4.33
C LEU A 76 -3.74 -20.16 4.83
N LEU A 77 -3.56 -19.07 5.58
CA LEU A 77 -4.67 -18.23 6.05
C LEU A 77 -5.21 -17.25 4.99
N ASN A 78 -4.55 -17.11 3.84
CA ASN A 78 -5.02 -16.31 2.71
C ASN A 78 -5.72 -17.22 1.68
N PRO A 79 -7.06 -17.09 1.45
CA PRO A 79 -7.79 -18.05 0.61
C PRO A 79 -7.28 -18.18 -0.83
N LYS A 80 -6.82 -17.07 -1.44
CA LYS A 80 -6.26 -17.11 -2.80
C LYS A 80 -4.94 -17.87 -2.83
N ARG A 81 -4.05 -17.58 -1.87
CA ARG A 81 -2.73 -18.23 -1.76
C ARG A 81 -2.86 -19.71 -1.41
N LYS A 82 -3.69 -20.06 -0.42
CA LYS A 82 -4.04 -21.46 -0.08
C LYS A 82 -4.52 -22.22 -1.31
N THR A 83 -5.46 -21.67 -2.08
CA THR A 83 -6.01 -22.34 -3.27
C THR A 83 -4.94 -22.66 -4.33
N ALA A 84 -4.06 -21.70 -4.63
CA ALA A 84 -2.95 -21.91 -5.57
C ALA A 84 -1.90 -22.89 -5.03
N TYR A 85 -1.50 -22.74 -3.77
CA TYR A 85 -0.56 -23.62 -3.09
C TYR A 85 -1.07 -25.07 -3.00
N ASP A 86 -2.35 -25.25 -2.72
CA ASP A 86 -2.98 -26.56 -2.62
C ASP A 86 -3.09 -27.24 -4.00
N ALA A 87 -3.23 -26.48 -5.09
CA ALA A 87 -3.17 -27.05 -6.44
C ALA A 87 -1.76 -27.60 -6.73
N GLU A 88 -0.73 -26.77 -6.54
CA GLU A 88 0.67 -27.17 -6.73
C GLU A 88 1.07 -28.35 -5.82
N LEU A 89 0.65 -28.34 -4.55
CA LEU A 89 0.97 -29.40 -3.60
C LEU A 89 0.31 -30.74 -3.99
N ARG A 90 -0.91 -30.74 -4.53
CA ARG A 90 -1.55 -31.96 -5.06
C ARG A 90 -0.77 -32.54 -6.24
N GLU A 91 -0.28 -31.71 -7.15
CA GLU A 91 0.56 -32.15 -8.28
C GLU A 91 1.90 -32.72 -7.79
N ARG A 92 2.61 -31.99 -6.93
CA ARG A 92 3.89 -32.42 -6.33
C ARG A 92 3.77 -33.74 -5.58
N LEU A 93 2.70 -33.94 -4.79
CA LEU A 93 2.47 -35.19 -4.07
C LEU A 93 2.07 -36.35 -5.03
N SER A 94 1.23 -36.09 -6.02
CA SER A 94 0.84 -37.08 -7.02
C SER A 94 2.02 -37.56 -7.86
N ALA A 95 2.94 -36.65 -8.23
CA ALA A 95 4.15 -36.98 -8.97
C ALA A 95 5.18 -37.80 -8.14
N LYS A 96 5.16 -37.68 -6.80
CA LYS A 96 6.01 -38.44 -5.89
C LYS A 96 5.43 -39.84 -5.56
N GLN A 97 4.19 -40.13 -5.94
CA GLN A 97 3.55 -41.43 -5.75
C GLN A 97 3.82 -42.35 -6.97
N PRO A 98 4.38 -43.56 -6.78
CA PRO A 98 4.59 -44.50 -7.89
C PRO A 98 3.24 -44.93 -8.49
N PRO A 99 3.15 -45.13 -9.82
CA PRO A 99 1.89 -45.40 -10.48
C PRO A 99 1.28 -46.73 -9.98
N PRO A 100 -0.02 -46.77 -9.65
CA PRO A 100 -0.67 -48.00 -9.24
C PRO A 100 -0.63 -49.02 -10.39
N PRO A 101 -0.51 -50.33 -10.11
CA PRO A 101 -0.51 -51.35 -11.14
C PRO A 101 -1.80 -51.28 -11.95
N ARG A 102 -1.68 -51.09 -13.27
CA ARG A 102 -2.82 -51.01 -14.19
C ARG A 102 -3.54 -52.35 -14.26
N VAL A 103 -4.54 -52.54 -13.41
CA VAL A 103 -5.54 -53.59 -13.57
C VAL A 103 -6.36 -53.31 -14.83
N SER A 104 -5.94 -53.93 -15.93
CA SER A 104 -6.61 -53.87 -17.23
C SER A 104 -8.03 -54.43 -17.11
N ARG A 105 -9.01 -53.56 -16.88
CA ARG A 105 -10.43 -53.88 -17.00
C ARG A 105 -10.77 -54.04 -18.48
N SER A 106 -10.55 -55.25 -18.98
CA SER A 106 -10.94 -55.66 -20.34
C SER A 106 -12.45 -55.48 -20.53
N SER A 107 -12.81 -54.74 -21.57
CA SER A 107 -14.21 -54.49 -21.95
C SER A 107 -14.89 -55.80 -22.38
N THR A 108 -15.74 -56.34 -21.51
CA THR A 108 -16.64 -57.45 -21.86
C THR A 108 -18.01 -56.89 -22.20
N THR A 109 -18.47 -57.16 -23.43
CA THR A 109 -19.72 -56.64 -23.99
C THR A 109 -20.94 -57.07 -23.16
N PRO A 110 -21.90 -56.18 -22.86
CA PRO A 110 -23.17 -56.58 -22.23
C PRO A 110 -24.01 -57.44 -23.17
N GLN A 111 -24.35 -58.66 -22.75
CA GLN A 111 -25.37 -59.49 -23.41
C GLN A 111 -26.51 -59.74 -22.44
N ALA A 112 -27.72 -59.30 -22.80
CA ALA A 112 -28.92 -59.45 -21.99
C ALA A 112 -29.72 -60.70 -22.40
N PRO A 113 -30.38 -61.35 -21.43
CA PRO A 113 -31.72 -61.90 -21.63
C PRO A 113 -32.78 -61.16 -20.79
N LYS A 114 -34.07 -61.42 -21.08
CA LYS A 114 -35.23 -60.72 -20.51
C LYS A 114 -35.79 -61.38 -19.24
N ALA A 115 -36.49 -60.56 -18.45
CA ALA A 115 -37.52 -60.90 -17.45
C ALA A 115 -37.03 -61.66 -16.18
N ALA A 116 -37.64 -61.48 -14.99
CA ALA A 116 -38.96 -60.90 -14.68
C ALA A 116 -38.98 -60.16 -13.31
N SER A 117 -40.10 -59.48 -13.05
CA SER A 117 -40.62 -59.06 -11.73
C SER A 117 -42.02 -59.69 -11.55
N PRO A 118 -42.69 -59.69 -10.37
CA PRO A 118 -42.34 -59.14 -9.04
C PRO A 118 -42.40 -60.30 -7.97
N PRO A 119 -42.73 -60.12 -6.65
CA PRO A 119 -42.90 -58.92 -5.83
C PRO A 119 -42.22 -58.93 -4.43
N SER A 120 -42.28 -57.76 -3.78
CA SER A 120 -42.21 -57.56 -2.30
C SER A 120 -43.49 -58.12 -1.61
N PRO A 121 -43.68 -58.07 -0.26
CA PRO A 121 -42.87 -57.41 0.79
C PRO A 121 -42.70 -58.20 2.12
N VAL A 122 -41.84 -57.67 3.01
CA VAL A 122 -42.14 -57.57 4.46
C VAL A 122 -41.58 -56.22 4.94
N ALA A 123 -42.29 -55.54 5.85
CA ALA A 123 -41.81 -54.31 6.51
C ALA A 123 -41.50 -54.57 8.00
N ILE A 124 -40.50 -53.89 8.54
CA ILE A 124 -40.33 -53.72 9.99
C ILE A 124 -40.14 -52.22 10.27
N VAL A 125 -40.87 -51.73 11.29
CA VAL A 125 -40.89 -50.34 11.71
C VAL A 125 -39.89 -50.12 12.84
N ALA A 126 -39.13 -49.02 12.78
CA ALA A 126 -38.41 -48.46 13.92
C ALA A 126 -38.40 -46.92 13.83
N THR A 127 -39.35 -46.27 14.51
CA THR A 127 -39.48 -44.81 14.57
C THR A 127 -38.67 -44.22 15.72
N SER A 128 -38.01 -43.08 15.49
CA SER A 128 -37.69 -42.09 16.53
C SER A 128 -37.72 -40.66 15.94
N PRO A 129 -38.02 -39.62 16.74
CA PRO A 129 -38.66 -38.42 16.22
C PRO A 129 -37.72 -37.24 15.88
N MET A 130 -38.24 -36.37 15.02
CA MET A 130 -37.69 -35.07 14.63
C MET A 130 -38.21 -33.95 15.56
N PRO A 131 -37.35 -33.03 16.04
CA PRO A 131 -37.78 -31.74 16.59
C PRO A 131 -38.05 -30.71 15.47
N GLU A 132 -38.91 -29.73 15.74
CA GLU A 132 -39.63 -29.01 14.68
C GLU A 132 -38.88 -27.86 13.97
N ARG A 133 -39.22 -27.69 12.69
CA ARG A 133 -38.81 -26.58 11.83
C ARG A 133 -39.87 -25.47 11.88
N HIS A 134 -39.81 -24.58 12.87
CA HIS A 134 -40.80 -23.50 12.97
C HIS A 134 -40.65 -22.49 11.81
N ARG A 135 -41.72 -22.34 11.01
CA ARG A 135 -41.77 -21.45 9.84
C ARG A 135 -42.46 -20.12 10.18
N GLY A 136 -41.73 -19.01 10.03
CA GLY A 136 -42.29 -17.66 9.82
C GLY A 136 -41.56 -17.06 8.61
N MET A 137 -42.10 -17.13 7.38
CA MET A 137 -43.17 -16.28 6.84
C MET A 137 -42.68 -14.90 6.38
N ASN A 138 -42.05 -14.90 5.20
CA ASN A 138 -42.15 -13.87 4.14
C ASN A 138 -41.94 -12.37 4.51
N TRP A 139 -40.69 -11.90 4.43
CA TRP A 139 -40.37 -10.47 4.28
C TRP A 139 -40.39 -10.00 2.80
N LEU A 140 -40.12 -10.90 1.84
CA LEU A 140 -39.94 -10.55 0.44
C LEU A 140 -41.27 -10.29 -0.29
N MET A 141 -41.84 -9.08 -0.13
CA MET A 141 -42.51 -8.26 -1.16
C MET A 141 -43.27 -7.06 -0.55
N LEU A 142 -42.56 -5.96 -0.29
CA LEU A 142 -43.09 -4.59 -0.25
C LEU A 142 -41.92 -3.67 -0.66
N ALA A 143 -41.76 -3.43 -1.96
CA ALA A 143 -42.18 -2.19 -2.61
C ALA A 143 -41.48 -0.95 -2.01
N VAL A 144 -40.42 -0.42 -2.62
CA VAL A 144 -40.54 0.51 -3.77
C VAL A 144 -41.52 1.64 -3.43
N GLY A 145 -41.03 2.64 -2.68
CA GLY A 145 -41.81 3.81 -2.25
C GLY A 145 -41.03 4.82 -1.39
N SER A 146 -40.06 4.35 -0.60
CA SER A 146 -39.27 5.21 0.32
C SER A 146 -38.34 6.20 -0.39
N GLY A 147 -37.71 5.81 -1.50
CA GLY A 147 -36.66 6.62 -2.15
C GLY A 147 -37.11 8.00 -2.62
N VAL A 148 -38.33 8.13 -3.15
CA VAL A 148 -38.87 9.42 -3.61
C VAL A 148 -39.17 10.36 -2.44
N ALA A 149 -39.67 9.83 -1.31
CA ALA A 149 -39.94 10.63 -0.11
C ALA A 149 -38.64 11.17 0.51
N VAL A 150 -37.61 10.32 0.64
CA VAL A 150 -36.29 10.74 1.16
C VAL A 150 -35.64 11.78 0.23
N LEU A 151 -35.70 11.59 -1.09
CA LEU A 151 -35.16 12.54 -2.06
C LEU A 151 -35.92 13.88 -2.04
N ALA A 152 -37.25 13.86 -1.92
CA ALA A 152 -38.07 15.08 -1.80
C ALA A 152 -37.74 15.87 -0.52
N VAL A 153 -37.54 15.19 0.61
CA VAL A 153 -37.12 15.83 1.88
C VAL A 153 -35.71 16.42 1.75
N LEU A 154 -34.75 15.71 1.13
CA LEU A 154 -33.40 16.24 0.88
C LEU A 154 -33.43 17.48 -0.04
N ILE A 155 -34.22 17.45 -1.12
CA ILE A 155 -34.39 18.61 -2.00
C ILE A 155 -35.02 19.79 -1.23
N LEU A 156 -36.02 19.54 -0.38
CA LEU A 156 -36.66 20.59 0.42
C LEU A 156 -35.68 21.22 1.43
N ILE A 157 -34.80 20.42 2.05
CA ILE A 157 -33.73 20.91 2.94
C ILE A 157 -32.73 21.78 2.16
N VAL A 158 -32.31 21.35 0.96
CA VAL A 158 -31.39 22.14 0.10
C VAL A 158 -32.03 23.45 -0.36
N VAL A 159 -33.30 23.43 -0.77
CA VAL A 159 -34.06 24.63 -1.14
C VAL A 159 -34.21 25.57 0.06
N MET A 160 -34.50 25.06 1.26
CA MET A 160 -34.62 25.88 2.46
C MET A 160 -33.28 26.53 2.85
N PHE A 161 -32.14 25.86 2.67
CA PHE A 161 -30.82 26.47 2.84
C PHE A 161 -30.53 27.52 1.77
N ALA A 162 -30.79 27.23 0.48
CA ALA A 162 -30.60 28.19 -0.61
C ALA A 162 -31.47 29.44 -0.47
N MET A 163 -32.67 29.32 0.12
CA MET A 163 -33.54 30.46 0.44
C MET A 163 -33.16 31.20 1.73
N ARG A 164 -32.31 30.62 2.59
CA ARG A 164 -31.86 31.25 3.84
C ARG A 164 -30.72 32.25 3.62
N ASP A 165 -29.80 31.93 2.71
CA ASP A 165 -28.63 32.76 2.41
C ASP A 165 -28.80 33.59 1.11
N GLY A 166 -30.01 33.60 0.55
CA GLY A 166 -30.36 34.18 -0.75
C GLY A 166 -30.80 35.65 -0.72
N GLN A 167 -29.99 36.56 -0.16
CA GLN A 167 -30.20 38.02 -0.31
C GLN A 167 -29.25 38.58 -1.38
N PRO A 168 -29.73 38.93 -2.59
CA PRO A 168 -28.88 39.46 -3.65
C PRO A 168 -28.61 40.96 -3.45
N ASP A 169 -27.35 41.33 -3.20
CA ASP A 169 -26.92 42.73 -3.27
C ASP A 169 -27.11 43.27 -4.69
N GLN A 170 -28.04 44.21 -4.82
CA GLN A 170 -28.43 44.79 -6.10
C GLN A 170 -27.61 46.04 -6.40
N MET A 171 -27.10 46.15 -7.63
CA MET A 171 -26.33 47.31 -8.07
C MET A 171 -27.17 48.59 -8.00
N ALA A 172 -26.63 49.65 -7.39
CA ALA A 172 -27.15 51.01 -7.46
C ALA A 172 -26.04 51.96 -7.94
N VAL A 173 -26.38 52.91 -8.82
CA VAL A 173 -25.41 53.74 -9.55
C VAL A 173 -25.73 55.22 -9.39
N ALA A 174 -24.71 55.98 -8.93
CA ALA A 174 -24.48 57.42 -9.10
C ALA A 174 -25.38 58.48 -8.40
N ASP A 175 -24.68 59.56 -8.03
CA ASP A 175 -25.06 60.98 -7.85
C ASP A 175 -26.13 61.41 -6.81
N GLY A 176 -25.77 62.38 -5.94
CA GLY A 176 -26.64 62.81 -4.83
C GLY A 176 -26.28 64.04 -3.97
N GLN A 177 -25.22 64.82 -4.25
CA GLN A 177 -24.97 66.19 -3.72
C GLN A 177 -24.66 66.38 -2.20
N SER A 178 -24.12 67.57 -1.90
CA SER A 178 -23.73 68.23 -0.62
C SER A 178 -24.75 68.11 0.55
N ASP A 179 -24.43 68.41 1.83
CA ASP A 179 -23.57 69.50 2.34
C ASP A 179 -22.97 69.27 3.76
N ALA A 180 -22.22 70.25 4.27
CA ALA A 180 -21.38 70.18 5.47
C ALA A 180 -22.13 70.25 6.83
N GLY A 181 -21.48 69.75 7.91
CA GLY A 181 -22.00 69.92 9.27
C GLY A 181 -21.20 69.23 10.39
N ALA A 182 -20.18 69.90 10.93
CA ALA A 182 -19.68 69.70 12.30
C ALA A 182 -20.02 70.99 13.09
N PRO A 183 -20.35 70.95 14.41
CA PRO A 183 -19.38 70.54 15.43
C PRO A 183 -19.98 69.73 16.62
N ALA A 184 -19.14 69.45 17.62
CA ALA A 184 -19.49 68.74 18.86
C ALA A 184 -20.17 69.62 19.93
N VAL A 185 -20.76 69.00 20.97
CA VAL A 185 -20.37 69.20 22.40
C VAL A 185 -20.99 68.16 23.36
N ALA A 186 -20.17 67.71 24.33
CA ALA A 186 -20.41 67.42 25.77
C ALA A 186 -21.61 66.55 26.28
N GLY A 187 -21.38 65.82 27.40
CA GLY A 187 -22.47 65.44 28.32
C GLY A 187 -22.27 64.25 29.31
N SER A 188 -21.38 64.35 30.31
CA SER A 188 -21.28 63.49 31.53
C SER A 188 -20.98 61.98 31.34
N ALA A 189 -20.27 61.24 32.21
CA ALA A 189 -20.11 61.22 33.68
C ALA A 189 -21.31 60.56 34.42
N SER A 190 -21.15 59.70 35.44
CA SER A 190 -19.99 59.41 36.32
C SER A 190 -20.04 57.99 36.92
N ASP A 191 -18.89 57.47 37.37
CA ASP A 191 -18.57 56.63 38.57
C ASP A 191 -19.50 55.42 38.99
N GLU A 192 -19.11 54.43 39.82
CA GLU A 192 -18.01 54.32 40.80
C GLU A 192 -17.57 52.84 41.05
N GLU A 193 -16.26 52.62 41.22
CA GLU A 193 -15.56 51.50 41.94
C GLU A 193 -14.66 52.21 43.00
N PRO A 194 -14.06 51.60 44.07
CA PRO A 194 -13.50 50.23 44.20
C PRO A 194 -14.03 49.49 45.46
N LYS A 195 -13.44 48.51 46.20
CA LYS A 195 -12.07 48.01 46.51
C LYS A 195 -12.17 46.52 46.90
N GLN A 196 -11.19 45.61 46.78
CA GLN A 196 -9.72 45.62 46.89
C GLN A 196 -9.13 45.62 48.32
N ILE A 197 -8.44 44.53 48.69
CA ILE A 197 -7.36 44.48 49.71
C ILE A 197 -6.27 43.51 49.20
N VAL A 198 -4.99 43.91 49.29
CA VAL A 198 -3.79 43.07 49.08
C VAL A 198 -2.73 43.47 50.13
N PRO A 199 -1.92 42.52 50.67
CA PRO A 199 -0.48 42.49 50.36
C PRO A 199 0.14 41.05 50.38
N THR A 200 1.33 40.71 49.86
CA THR A 200 2.27 41.34 48.89
C THR A 200 3.25 40.28 48.32
N ASP A 201 3.72 40.52 47.10
CA ASP A 201 5.09 40.43 46.55
C ASP A 201 6.33 39.97 47.39
N PRO A 202 7.50 39.69 46.75
CA PRO A 202 7.76 39.41 45.31
C PRO A 202 8.78 38.27 45.03
N LEU A 203 8.97 37.90 43.75
CA LEU A 203 10.26 38.10 43.05
C LEU A 203 10.23 37.75 41.55
N LEU A 204 10.95 38.58 40.77
CA LEU A 204 11.41 38.39 39.37
C LEU A 204 10.35 38.22 38.26
N SER A 205 10.22 39.28 37.45
CA SER A 205 9.63 39.27 36.11
C SER A 205 10.49 40.15 35.18
N VAL A 206 10.64 39.77 33.91
CA VAL A 206 11.47 40.48 32.91
C VAL A 206 10.69 40.57 31.60
N LYS A 207 10.75 41.72 30.93
CA LYS A 207 10.08 42.02 29.65
C LYS A 207 10.96 42.91 28.75
N PRO A 208 10.58 43.18 27.49
CA PRO A 208 11.40 42.84 26.32
C PRO A 208 12.40 43.94 25.90
N PHE A 209 13.31 43.59 24.99
CA PHE A 209 14.38 44.46 24.51
C PHE A 209 14.14 45.01 23.09
N GLU A 210 14.69 46.18 22.80
CA GLU A 210 14.49 46.94 21.56
C GLU A 210 15.73 46.92 20.63
N LYS A 211 15.87 47.90 19.71
CA LYS A 211 16.53 47.69 18.40
C LYS A 211 17.86 48.45 18.18
N ALA A 212 18.93 47.67 17.92
CA ALA A 212 20.18 48.02 17.22
C ALA A 212 21.10 49.10 17.88
N PRO A 213 22.43 49.14 17.58
CA PRO A 213 22.97 49.54 16.26
C PRO A 213 24.11 48.65 15.70
N SER A 214 24.53 48.93 14.46
CA SER A 214 25.49 48.13 13.66
C SER A 214 26.97 48.56 13.77
N PRO A 215 27.92 47.65 13.45
CA PRO A 215 29.22 47.97 12.87
C PRO A 215 29.28 47.70 11.34
N LYS A 216 30.36 48.16 10.68
CA LYS A 216 30.47 48.39 9.22
C LYS A 216 30.86 47.17 8.37
N GLU A 217 30.47 47.20 7.10
CA GLU A 217 30.97 46.34 6.00
C GLU A 217 32.40 46.72 5.56
N PRO A 218 33.02 45.90 4.67
CA PRO A 218 33.37 46.45 3.36
C PRO A 218 32.90 45.61 2.14
N LYS A 219 32.37 46.35 1.15
CA LYS A 219 32.08 46.06 -0.28
C LYS A 219 32.64 44.80 -0.96
N PRO A 220 31.91 44.33 -1.99
CA PRO A 220 32.41 44.48 -3.37
C PRO A 220 31.53 45.40 -4.26
N ASP A 221 32.15 46.03 -5.27
CA ASP A 221 31.49 46.84 -6.32
C ASP A 221 31.32 46.04 -7.64
N PRO A 222 30.52 46.50 -8.64
CA PRO A 222 29.82 45.61 -9.58
C PRO A 222 30.15 45.81 -11.09
N SER A 223 29.28 45.25 -11.94
CA SER A 223 29.20 45.32 -13.43
C SER A 223 30.20 44.43 -14.19
N ALA A 224 29.87 43.70 -15.26
CA ALA A 224 28.84 43.76 -16.32
C ALA A 224 29.15 44.70 -17.50
N ASP A 225 29.52 44.10 -18.64
CA ASP A 225 29.00 44.43 -19.99
C ASP A 225 29.27 43.24 -20.96
N SER A 226 28.86 43.31 -22.23
CA SER A 226 29.02 42.26 -23.26
C SER A 226 29.94 42.69 -24.45
N PRO A 227 29.78 42.28 -25.74
CA PRO A 227 30.92 41.98 -26.62
C PRO A 227 31.35 43.14 -27.53
N PRO A 228 32.36 42.91 -28.40
CA PRO A 228 32.00 42.77 -29.82
C PRO A 228 32.73 41.65 -30.59
N GLU A 229 32.37 41.49 -31.87
CA GLU A 229 32.96 40.58 -32.87
C GLU A 229 34.31 41.07 -33.42
N ASP A 230 35.12 40.16 -33.99
CA ASP A 230 35.69 40.34 -35.34
C ASP A 230 35.98 38.98 -36.02
N LYS A 231 36.40 39.00 -37.30
CA LYS A 231 36.42 37.87 -38.24
C LYS A 231 37.84 37.55 -38.79
N THR A 232 37.85 36.69 -39.82
CA THR A 232 38.97 36.27 -40.71
C THR A 232 39.86 35.13 -40.19
N GLY A 233 40.23 34.13 -41.01
CA GLY A 233 39.71 33.80 -42.36
C GLY A 233 40.53 32.73 -43.11
N GLU A 234 39.86 31.96 -43.99
CA GLU A 234 40.37 31.26 -45.21
C GLU A 234 41.54 30.23 -45.08
N ALA A 235 41.72 29.20 -45.92
CA ALA A 235 40.94 28.54 -47.00
C ALA A 235 41.24 27.00 -46.95
N GLY A 236 40.48 26.07 -47.57
CA GLY A 236 40.57 25.66 -48.98
C GLY A 236 41.66 24.58 -49.23
N THR A 237 41.52 23.53 -50.07
CA THR A 237 40.47 23.07 -51.01
C THR A 237 40.59 21.55 -51.27
N ASP A 238 39.62 20.99 -52.03
CA ASP A 238 39.45 19.62 -52.58
C ASP A 238 40.66 18.67 -52.80
N THR A 239 40.43 17.35 -52.68
CA THR A 239 40.41 16.43 -53.86
C THR A 239 40.01 14.97 -53.55
N SER A 240 39.54 14.29 -54.60
CA SER A 240 39.35 12.83 -54.79
C SER A 240 39.68 12.55 -56.30
N PRO A 241 39.84 11.31 -56.84
CA PRO A 241 39.51 9.98 -56.28
C PRO A 241 40.50 8.82 -56.64
N THR A 242 40.06 7.57 -56.40
CA THR A 242 40.37 6.32 -57.16
C THR A 242 41.77 5.69 -57.15
N ALA A 243 41.88 4.46 -56.61
CA ALA A 243 42.56 3.32 -57.24
C ALA A 243 42.14 1.96 -56.63
N GLU A 244 41.82 0.98 -57.48
CA GLU A 244 41.69 -0.47 -57.22
C GLU A 244 43.02 -1.19 -57.65
N PRO A 245 43.20 -2.54 -57.70
CA PRO A 245 42.25 -3.67 -57.58
C PRO A 245 42.66 -4.81 -56.60
N GLY A 246 41.81 -5.84 -56.41
CA GLY A 246 42.21 -7.02 -55.60
C GLY A 246 41.25 -8.20 -55.33
N ASP A 247 40.20 -8.45 -56.12
CA ASP A 247 39.34 -9.67 -56.04
C ASP A 247 40.06 -10.90 -56.71
N PRO A 248 39.60 -12.19 -56.65
CA PRO A 248 38.34 -12.70 -56.09
C PRO A 248 38.38 -14.03 -55.29
N SER A 249 37.26 -14.34 -54.60
CA SER A 249 36.69 -15.70 -54.63
C SER A 249 35.18 -15.71 -54.33
N LYS A 250 34.39 -16.48 -55.08
CA LYS A 250 32.92 -16.37 -55.15
C LYS A 250 32.22 -17.72 -55.31
N ALA A 251 31.21 -17.98 -54.47
CA ALA A 251 30.05 -18.85 -54.68
C ALA A 251 29.04 -18.54 -53.54
N GLU A 252 27.73 -18.25 -53.68
CA GLU A 252 26.65 -18.80 -54.55
C GLU A 252 26.43 -20.31 -54.31
N SER A 253 25.21 -20.85 -54.22
CA SER A 253 23.82 -20.36 -54.29
C SER A 253 22.91 -21.52 -53.78
N ALA A 254 21.57 -21.47 -53.65
CA ALA A 254 20.52 -20.45 -53.77
C ALA A 254 19.28 -20.93 -52.95
N THR A 255 18.19 -20.15 -53.00
CA THR A 255 16.84 -20.45 -52.50
C THR A 255 16.25 -21.79 -52.97
N ASP A 256 15.36 -22.36 -52.16
CA ASP A 256 14.18 -23.08 -52.69
C ASP A 256 12.93 -22.69 -51.84
N GLU A 257 11.74 -22.80 -52.42
CA GLU A 257 10.48 -22.26 -51.90
C GLU A 257 9.41 -23.35 -51.83
N SER A 258 8.71 -23.47 -50.69
CA SER A 258 7.51 -24.31 -50.58
C SER A 258 6.56 -23.82 -49.49
N THR A 259 5.27 -23.96 -49.77
CA THR A 259 4.14 -23.35 -49.05
C THR A 259 3.46 -24.35 -48.10
N GLU A 260 2.40 -23.90 -47.40
CA GLU A 260 1.56 -24.66 -46.45
C GLU A 260 2.25 -25.08 -45.13
N THR A 261 1.56 -25.08 -43.97
CA THR A 261 0.12 -24.90 -43.70
C THR A 261 -0.12 -23.92 -42.54
N GLU A 262 -1.26 -23.24 -42.57
CA GLU A 262 -1.77 -22.40 -41.49
C GLU A 262 -2.06 -23.20 -40.21
N GLN A 263 -1.39 -22.86 -39.10
CA GLN A 263 -1.81 -23.24 -37.75
C GLN A 263 -1.70 -22.04 -36.81
N THR A 264 -2.84 -21.48 -36.42
CA THR A 264 -2.91 -20.42 -35.40
C THR A 264 -2.48 -21.00 -34.05
N PRO A 265 -1.43 -20.47 -33.38
CA PRO A 265 -1.17 -20.83 -32.00
C PRO A 265 -2.33 -20.28 -31.16
N VAL A 266 -3.10 -21.17 -30.54
CA VAL A 266 -4.07 -20.76 -29.51
C VAL A 266 -3.25 -20.10 -28.40
N ALA A 267 -3.42 -18.79 -28.24
CA ALA A 267 -2.69 -18.03 -27.24
C ALA A 267 -3.05 -18.58 -25.85
N LEU A 268 -2.12 -19.34 -25.27
CA LEU A 268 -2.11 -19.58 -23.83
C LEU A 268 -2.16 -18.22 -23.14
N PRO A 269 -2.94 -18.04 -22.06
CA PRO A 269 -2.95 -16.78 -21.33
C PRO A 269 -1.51 -16.49 -20.91
N VAL A 270 -0.95 -15.37 -21.39
CA VAL A 270 0.39 -14.94 -21.00
C VAL A 270 0.31 -14.62 -19.51
N VAL A 271 0.80 -15.55 -18.70
CA VAL A 271 1.12 -15.29 -17.30
C VAL A 271 2.30 -14.34 -17.34
N HIS A 272 2.00 -13.04 -17.33
CA HIS A 272 2.98 -11.98 -17.20
C HIS A 272 3.71 -12.18 -15.87
N SER A 273 4.85 -12.84 -15.95
CA SER A 273 5.80 -12.93 -14.84
C SER A 273 6.29 -11.52 -14.59
N PRO A 274 6.10 -10.94 -13.39
CA PRO A 274 6.42 -9.55 -13.14
C PRO A 274 7.92 -9.29 -13.36
N GLU A 275 8.26 -8.18 -14.00
CA GLU A 275 9.62 -7.91 -14.47
C GLU A 275 10.62 -7.78 -13.31
N PRO A 276 11.91 -8.13 -13.52
CA PRO A 276 12.94 -7.83 -12.54
C PRO A 276 13.07 -6.31 -12.35
N VAL A 277 13.39 -5.88 -11.12
CA VAL A 277 13.58 -4.46 -10.80
C VAL A 277 14.62 -3.83 -11.75
N PRO A 278 14.30 -2.74 -12.47
CA PRO A 278 15.24 -2.06 -13.37
C PRO A 278 16.53 -1.65 -12.65
N SER A 279 17.69 -1.72 -13.32
CA SER A 279 18.97 -1.36 -12.69
C SER A 279 18.99 0.11 -12.25
N ALA A 280 19.77 0.43 -11.20
CA ALA A 280 19.84 1.80 -10.67
C ALA A 280 20.23 2.85 -11.73
N GLU A 281 21.10 2.49 -12.69
CA GLU A 281 21.47 3.33 -13.83
C GLU A 281 20.35 3.52 -14.86
N ALA A 282 19.45 2.54 -15.00
CA ALA A 282 18.25 2.67 -15.83
C ALA A 282 17.20 3.53 -15.11
N GLN A 283 16.99 3.32 -13.80
CA GLN A 283 16.13 4.14 -12.97
C GLN A 283 16.56 5.61 -12.99
N GLU A 284 17.83 5.94 -12.75
CA GLU A 284 18.27 7.34 -12.68
C GLU A 284 18.27 8.05 -14.05
N ARG A 285 18.53 7.32 -15.15
CA ARG A 285 18.32 7.85 -16.51
C ARG A 285 16.85 8.17 -16.76
N ALA A 286 15.95 7.23 -16.44
CA ALA A 286 14.51 7.39 -16.65
C ALA A 286 13.88 8.42 -15.70
N ARG A 287 14.39 8.56 -14.47
CA ARG A 287 13.90 9.52 -13.47
C ARG A 287 13.86 10.94 -14.03
N ARG A 288 14.91 11.36 -14.73
CA ARG A 288 15.01 12.73 -15.26
C ARG A 288 13.93 13.01 -16.30
N SER A 289 13.70 12.11 -17.25
CA SER A 289 12.66 12.29 -18.28
C SER A 289 11.24 12.07 -17.74
N ALA A 290 11.03 11.06 -16.89
CA ALA A 290 9.71 10.70 -16.37
C ALA A 290 9.15 11.70 -15.36
N LEU A 291 10.00 12.39 -14.59
CA LEU A 291 9.55 13.35 -13.57
C LEU A 291 9.67 14.83 -13.96
N GLU A 292 10.24 15.18 -15.12
CA GLU A 292 10.45 16.60 -15.49
C GLU A 292 9.12 17.38 -15.57
N SER A 293 8.08 16.78 -16.16
CA SER A 293 6.72 17.36 -16.20
C SER A 293 6.06 17.50 -14.82
N TYR A 294 6.52 16.72 -13.82
CA TYR A 294 5.98 16.72 -12.46
C TYR A 294 6.79 17.56 -11.47
N ARG A 295 8.04 17.89 -11.80
CA ARG A 295 9.02 18.52 -10.91
C ARG A 295 8.50 19.77 -10.19
N GLY A 296 7.84 20.68 -10.91
CA GLY A 296 7.27 21.89 -10.32
C GLY A 296 6.12 21.62 -9.34
N GLU A 297 5.31 20.59 -9.62
CA GLU A 297 4.18 20.21 -8.77
C GLU A 297 4.60 19.36 -7.57
N ILE A 298 5.67 18.55 -7.68
CA ILE A 298 6.30 17.87 -6.54
C ILE A 298 6.78 18.92 -5.52
N LEU A 299 7.51 19.94 -5.98
CA LEU A 299 7.96 21.05 -5.15
C LEU A 299 6.79 21.90 -4.60
N GLY A 300 5.72 22.09 -5.39
CA GLY A 300 4.50 22.79 -4.97
C GLY A 300 3.56 22.01 -4.03
N SER A 301 3.82 20.71 -3.79
CA SER A 301 3.00 19.81 -2.98
C SER A 301 3.41 19.82 -1.50
N THR A 302 3.27 20.99 -0.89
CA THR A 302 3.66 21.25 0.51
C THR A 302 2.67 20.70 1.55
N THR A 303 1.48 20.25 1.16
CA THR A 303 0.43 19.75 2.07
C THR A 303 0.00 18.32 1.71
N SER A 304 -0.46 17.53 2.70
CA SER A 304 -0.90 16.14 2.47
C SER A 304 -1.91 16.00 1.34
N VAL A 305 -2.93 16.85 1.30
CA VAL A 305 -3.98 16.80 0.27
C VAL A 305 -3.39 16.98 -1.14
N LYS A 306 -2.45 17.92 -1.33
CA LYS A 306 -1.77 18.11 -2.61
C LYS A 306 -0.93 16.89 -2.99
N ARG A 307 -0.16 16.35 -2.05
CA ARG A 307 0.69 15.15 -2.26
C ARG A 307 -0.13 13.94 -2.68
N GLY A 308 -1.24 13.65 -1.99
CA GLY A 308 -2.13 12.54 -2.34
C GLY A 308 -2.84 12.70 -3.69
N VAL A 309 -3.18 13.94 -4.08
CA VAL A 309 -3.71 14.24 -5.44
C VAL A 309 -2.63 14.02 -6.50
N LEU A 310 -1.41 14.50 -6.27
CA LEU A 310 -0.28 14.32 -7.19
C LEU A 310 0.11 12.84 -7.32
N ALA A 311 0.17 12.10 -6.21
CA ALA A 311 0.42 10.66 -6.17
C ALA A 311 -0.55 9.89 -7.07
N ARG A 312 -1.87 10.09 -6.91
CA ARG A 312 -2.90 9.48 -7.77
C ARG A 312 -2.71 9.82 -9.26
N ARG A 313 -2.27 11.04 -9.58
CA ARG A 313 -2.03 11.46 -10.98
C ARG A 313 -0.77 10.82 -11.58
N ILE A 314 0.32 10.75 -10.81
CA ILE A 314 1.57 10.09 -11.25
C ILE A 314 1.37 8.58 -11.39
N TRP A 315 0.67 7.94 -10.44
CA TRP A 315 0.29 6.52 -10.55
C TRP A 315 -0.57 6.25 -11.78
N LYS A 316 -1.57 7.10 -12.07
CA LYS A 316 -2.38 6.97 -13.30
C LYS A 316 -1.55 7.11 -14.58
N ALA A 317 -0.48 7.91 -14.58
CA ALA A 317 0.44 8.01 -15.71
C ALA A 317 1.35 6.76 -15.82
N ALA A 318 1.77 6.17 -14.70
CA ALA A 318 2.52 4.91 -14.68
C ALA A 318 1.71 3.71 -15.19
N ALA A 319 0.37 3.77 -15.12
CA ALA A 319 -0.52 2.71 -15.61
C ALA A 319 -0.66 2.67 -17.15
N ASP A 320 0.00 3.55 -17.90
CA ASP A 320 0.03 3.52 -19.36
C ASP A 320 1.08 2.50 -19.87
N ASN A 321 0.65 1.57 -20.72
CA ASN A 321 1.49 0.48 -21.23
C ASN A 321 2.56 0.94 -22.24
N SER A 322 2.54 2.19 -22.70
CA SER A 322 3.63 2.78 -23.49
C SER A 322 4.83 3.23 -22.66
N VAL A 323 4.70 3.26 -21.32
CA VAL A 323 5.77 3.70 -20.42
C VAL A 323 6.78 2.57 -20.22
N GLU A 324 8.03 2.81 -20.65
CA GLU A 324 9.14 1.87 -20.45
C GLU A 324 9.30 1.48 -18.97
N ALA A 325 9.59 0.20 -18.70
CA ALA A 325 9.70 -0.34 -17.34
C ALA A 325 10.58 0.49 -16.36
N PRO A 326 11.75 1.04 -16.75
CA PRO A 326 12.52 1.91 -15.86
C PRO A 326 11.80 3.22 -15.48
N ALA A 327 11.05 3.82 -16.41
CA ALA A 327 10.24 5.00 -16.14
C ALA A 327 9.01 4.64 -15.30
N LYS A 328 8.36 3.53 -15.61
CA LYS A 328 7.20 2.98 -14.87
C LYS A 328 7.54 2.75 -13.40
N PHE A 329 8.67 2.09 -13.12
CA PHE A 329 9.16 1.84 -11.77
C PHE A 329 9.44 3.14 -10.99
N VAL A 330 10.03 4.15 -11.63
CA VAL A 330 10.30 5.44 -10.97
C VAL A 330 9.01 6.21 -10.71
N LEU A 331 8.05 6.24 -11.64
CA LEU A 331 6.75 6.89 -11.44
C LEU A 331 5.96 6.23 -10.28
N LEU A 332 5.94 4.89 -10.22
CA LEU A 332 5.34 4.16 -9.10
C LEU A 332 6.05 4.46 -7.76
N THR A 333 7.39 4.51 -7.77
CA THR A 333 8.18 4.85 -6.58
C THR A 333 7.91 6.29 -6.11
N GLU A 334 7.82 7.26 -7.01
CA GLU A 334 7.51 8.66 -6.66
C GLU A 334 6.08 8.82 -6.17
N ALA A 335 5.11 8.16 -6.82
CA ALA A 335 3.71 8.16 -6.39
C ALA A 335 3.54 7.52 -4.99
N TYR A 336 4.23 6.42 -4.72
CA TYR A 336 4.26 5.75 -3.42
C TYR A 336 4.84 6.68 -2.33
N ASN A 337 5.96 7.34 -2.62
CA ASN A 337 6.57 8.31 -1.71
C ASN A 337 5.66 9.51 -1.44
N LEU A 338 4.94 10.03 -2.45
CA LEU A 338 3.97 11.11 -2.27
C LEU A 338 2.72 10.64 -1.48
N ALA A 339 2.29 9.39 -1.61
CA ALA A 339 1.20 8.82 -0.81
C ALA A 339 1.59 8.68 0.66
N ILE A 340 2.80 8.16 0.94
CA ILE A 340 3.39 8.13 2.29
C ILE A 340 3.49 9.54 2.86
N ALA A 341 4.06 10.48 2.12
CA ALA A 341 4.19 11.88 2.52
C ALA A 341 2.84 12.62 2.68
N ALA A 342 1.73 12.02 2.25
CA ALA A 342 0.37 12.49 2.51
C ALA A 342 -0.28 11.87 3.76
N ALA A 343 0.35 10.84 4.36
CA ALA A 343 -0.23 9.88 5.29
C ALA A 343 -1.41 9.05 4.69
N ASP A 344 -1.49 8.96 3.36
CA ASP A 344 -2.51 8.19 2.63
C ASP A 344 -2.05 6.73 2.48
N VAL A 345 -2.09 5.99 3.60
CA VAL A 345 -1.63 4.59 3.70
C VAL A 345 -2.42 3.67 2.77
N THR A 346 -3.71 3.95 2.55
CA THR A 346 -4.55 3.22 1.60
C THR A 346 -4.01 3.36 0.18
N LEU A 347 -3.78 4.59 -0.29
CA LEU A 347 -3.19 4.84 -1.60
C LEU A 347 -1.78 4.23 -1.73
N ALA A 348 -0.96 4.31 -0.67
CA ALA A 348 0.38 3.70 -0.68
C ALA A 348 0.32 2.17 -0.88
N ASN A 349 -0.66 1.49 -0.26
CA ASN A 349 -0.91 0.07 -0.46
C ASN A 349 -1.44 -0.25 -1.86
N GLU A 350 -2.34 0.56 -2.42
CA GLU A 350 -2.84 0.41 -3.79
C GLU A 350 -1.71 0.54 -4.84
N ILE A 351 -0.84 1.53 -4.69
CA ILE A 351 0.33 1.74 -5.56
C ILE A 351 1.33 0.59 -5.42
N MET A 352 1.57 0.09 -4.20
CA MET A 352 2.43 -1.07 -3.97
C MET A 352 1.88 -2.35 -4.61
N GLU A 353 0.57 -2.59 -4.56
CA GLU A 353 -0.05 -3.78 -5.17
C GLU A 353 -0.05 -3.69 -6.70
N ALA A 354 -0.21 -2.50 -7.28
CA ALA A 354 0.00 -2.27 -8.72
C ALA A 354 1.47 -2.53 -9.11
N ALA A 355 2.42 -2.01 -8.34
CA ALA A 355 3.85 -2.21 -8.58
C ALA A 355 4.28 -3.69 -8.46
N LYS A 356 3.54 -4.52 -7.71
CA LYS A 356 3.74 -5.98 -7.61
C LYS A 356 3.17 -6.78 -8.79
N GLN A 357 2.30 -6.18 -9.60
CA GLN A 357 1.82 -6.77 -10.85
C GLN A 357 2.82 -6.53 -11.99
N ASP A 358 3.46 -5.35 -12.00
CA ASP A 358 4.49 -5.00 -12.97
C ASP A 358 5.89 -5.54 -12.61
N PHE A 359 6.27 -5.57 -11.31
CA PHE A 359 7.65 -5.85 -10.87
C PHE A 359 7.75 -6.88 -9.74
N THR A 360 8.81 -7.69 -9.79
CA THR A 360 9.16 -8.64 -8.73
C THR A 360 9.73 -7.89 -7.52
N ILE A 361 8.86 -7.42 -6.62
CA ILE A 361 9.21 -6.67 -5.40
C ILE A 361 8.42 -7.10 -4.16
N ASP A 362 9.09 -7.13 -3.00
CA ASP A 362 8.42 -7.24 -1.69
C ASP A 362 7.82 -5.90 -1.22
N ARG A 363 8.53 -4.80 -1.51
CA ARG A 363 8.16 -3.41 -1.17
C ARG A 363 8.73 -2.42 -2.19
N LEU A 364 8.12 -1.25 -2.30
CA LEU A 364 8.78 -0.06 -2.85
C LEU A 364 9.60 0.63 -1.74
N PRO A 365 10.74 1.25 -2.05
CA PRO A 365 11.56 1.96 -1.06
C PRO A 365 10.91 3.29 -0.66
N ALA A 366 10.73 3.52 0.65
CA ALA A 366 10.30 4.82 1.15
C ALA A 366 11.52 5.75 1.28
N SER A 367 11.37 7.00 0.85
CA SER A 367 12.39 8.02 1.02
C SER A 367 12.32 8.62 2.43
N GLU A 368 13.48 9.06 2.92
CA GLU A 368 13.62 9.75 4.20
C GLU A 368 12.69 10.96 4.29
N SER A 369 12.68 11.79 3.26
CA SER A 369 11.80 12.96 3.16
C SER A 369 10.32 12.59 3.09
N ALA A 370 9.94 11.44 2.53
CA ALA A 370 8.57 10.97 2.55
C ALA A 370 8.14 10.52 3.96
N LEU A 371 8.97 9.76 4.67
CA LEU A 371 8.68 9.30 6.03
C LEU A 371 8.61 10.45 7.05
N ASP A 372 9.53 11.41 7.00
CA ASP A 372 9.49 12.57 7.90
C ASP A 372 8.32 13.52 7.56
N ALA A 373 7.99 13.65 6.27
CA ALA A 373 6.77 14.34 5.84
C ALA A 373 5.48 13.62 6.29
N ALA A 374 5.50 12.28 6.35
CA ALA A 374 4.40 11.46 6.86
C ALA A 374 4.22 11.62 8.38
N ALA A 375 5.31 11.66 9.14
CA ALA A 375 5.25 11.97 10.58
C ALA A 375 4.65 13.37 10.83
N THR A 376 5.08 14.37 10.06
CA THR A 376 4.52 15.74 10.12
C THR A 376 3.02 15.77 9.76
N ALA A 377 2.60 15.00 8.75
CA ALA A 377 1.20 14.86 8.37
C ALA A 377 0.37 14.17 9.47
N LEU A 378 0.91 13.13 10.10
CA LEU A 378 0.28 12.39 11.19
C LEU A 378 0.04 13.29 12.43
N GLU A 379 1.00 14.14 12.79
CA GLU A 379 0.84 15.14 13.85
C GLU A 379 -0.27 16.15 13.52
N GLN A 380 -0.34 16.63 12.28
CA GLN A 380 -1.40 17.53 11.82
C GLN A 380 -2.79 16.87 11.87
N LEU A 381 -2.90 15.60 11.46
CA LEU A 381 -4.14 14.83 11.57
C LEU A 381 -4.54 14.60 13.04
N SER A 382 -3.60 14.27 13.92
CA SER A 382 -3.83 14.10 15.37
C SER A 382 -4.37 15.38 16.03
N GLY A 383 -3.82 16.53 15.65
CA GLY A 383 -4.30 17.85 16.08
C GLY A 383 -5.66 18.24 15.49
N ALA A 384 -5.96 17.81 14.27
CA ALA A 384 -7.22 18.10 13.58
C ALA A 384 -8.39 17.18 14.00
N ALA A 385 -8.10 15.98 14.52
CA ALA A 385 -9.07 15.00 14.99
C ALA A 385 -9.95 15.57 16.11
N LYS A 386 -11.28 15.44 15.99
CA LYS A 386 -12.29 15.96 16.92
C LYS A 386 -13.13 14.87 17.58
N THR A 387 -13.27 13.72 16.93
CA THR A 387 -13.99 12.56 17.48
C THR A 387 -13.02 11.47 17.96
N PRO A 388 -13.49 10.52 18.79
CA PRO A 388 -12.73 9.31 19.10
C PRO A 388 -12.40 8.49 17.84
N ALA A 389 -13.33 8.40 16.88
CA ALA A 389 -13.13 7.68 15.62
C ALA A 389 -12.05 8.32 14.73
N ASP A 390 -12.00 9.67 14.66
CA ASP A 390 -10.91 10.40 13.98
C ASP A 390 -9.56 10.04 14.61
N SER A 391 -9.54 9.90 15.94
CA SER A 391 -8.33 9.65 16.73
C SER A 391 -7.88 8.19 16.63
N ALA A 392 -8.81 7.24 16.53
CA ALA A 392 -8.53 5.83 16.23
C ALA A 392 -7.93 5.68 14.83
N ALA A 393 -8.51 6.33 13.81
CA ALA A 393 -7.97 6.32 12.45
C ALA A 393 -6.54 6.89 12.39
N VAL A 394 -6.25 7.97 13.13
CA VAL A 394 -4.89 8.50 13.27
C VAL A 394 -3.94 7.49 13.94
N ALA A 395 -4.40 6.76 14.95
CA ALA A 395 -3.59 5.72 15.58
C ALA A 395 -3.27 4.56 14.63
N GLU A 396 -4.25 4.07 13.85
CA GLU A 396 -4.03 3.03 12.84
C GLU A 396 -3.04 3.46 11.75
N ILE A 397 -3.23 4.67 11.19
CA ILE A 397 -2.32 5.26 10.19
C ILE A 397 -0.91 5.38 10.77
N GLY A 398 -0.77 5.87 12.01
CA GLY A 398 0.52 6.01 12.67
C GLY A 398 1.22 4.69 12.95
N LEU A 399 0.50 3.64 13.31
CA LEU A 399 1.04 2.29 13.49
C LEU A 399 1.51 1.68 12.16
N ALA A 400 0.74 1.85 11.08
CA ALA A 400 1.12 1.37 9.75
C ALA A 400 2.38 2.09 9.22
N LEU A 401 2.43 3.42 9.34
CA LEU A 401 3.61 4.21 8.95
C LEU A 401 4.84 3.88 9.81
N ALA A 402 4.66 3.66 11.12
CA ALA A 402 5.75 3.21 12.00
C ALA A 402 6.27 1.80 11.64
N GLY A 403 5.38 0.91 11.19
CA GLY A 403 5.74 -0.40 10.64
C GLY A 403 6.68 -0.27 9.43
N LEU A 404 6.30 0.58 8.48
CA LEU A 404 7.10 0.87 7.28
C LEU A 404 8.44 1.56 7.63
N ALA A 405 8.41 2.61 8.46
CA ALA A 405 9.62 3.33 8.87
C ALA A 405 10.63 2.41 9.56
N ALA A 406 10.18 1.51 10.45
CA ALA A 406 11.03 0.54 11.11
C ALA A 406 11.61 -0.50 10.12
N ALA A 407 10.80 -0.96 9.15
CA ALA A 407 11.27 -1.88 8.11
C ALA A 407 12.35 -1.25 7.20
N ASP A 408 12.30 0.06 6.98
CA ASP A 408 13.31 0.85 6.25
C ASP A 408 14.43 1.38 7.17
N GLY A 409 14.55 0.82 8.39
CA GLY A 409 15.64 1.12 9.35
C GLY A 409 15.50 2.45 10.10
N ARG A 410 14.43 3.22 9.87
CA ARG A 410 14.22 4.57 10.41
C ARG A 410 13.61 4.55 11.80
N MET A 411 14.32 3.94 12.75
CA MET A 411 13.84 3.68 14.12
C MET A 411 13.38 4.95 14.85
N GLU A 412 14.07 6.08 14.69
CA GLU A 412 13.66 7.34 15.34
C GLU A 412 12.39 7.95 14.72
N THR A 413 12.22 7.87 13.40
CA THR A 413 10.97 8.29 12.74
C THR A 413 9.82 7.33 13.08
N ALA A 414 10.10 6.03 13.18
CA ALA A 414 9.14 5.03 13.67
C ALA A 414 8.69 5.32 15.12
N LYS A 415 9.62 5.59 16.05
CA LYS A 415 9.31 5.96 17.44
C LYS A 415 8.39 7.18 17.53
N LYS A 416 8.64 8.23 16.72
CA LYS A 416 7.76 9.42 16.63
C LYS A 416 6.37 9.08 16.11
N MET A 417 6.27 8.24 15.08
CA MET A 417 4.99 7.78 14.55
C MET A 417 4.20 6.96 15.59
N VAL A 418 4.86 6.07 16.34
CA VAL A 418 4.22 5.32 17.43
C VAL A 418 3.82 6.22 18.61
N SER A 419 4.62 7.21 19.00
CA SER A 419 4.26 8.09 20.12
C SER A 419 3.05 8.98 19.78
N THR A 420 2.95 9.45 18.54
CA THR A 420 1.75 10.13 18.01
C THR A 420 0.56 9.16 17.94
N ALA A 421 0.76 7.94 17.47
CA ALA A 421 -0.29 6.91 17.42
C ALA A 421 -0.83 6.53 18.81
N LEU A 422 0.05 6.32 19.80
CA LEU A 422 -0.31 6.05 21.19
C LEU A 422 -1.09 7.20 21.82
N SER A 423 -0.72 8.43 21.49
CA SER A 423 -1.43 9.64 21.95
C SER A 423 -2.82 9.74 21.33
N ALA A 424 -2.96 9.39 20.05
CA ALA A 424 -4.24 9.36 19.35
C ALA A 424 -5.14 8.19 19.83
N ALA A 425 -4.57 7.01 20.11
CA ALA A 425 -5.30 5.87 20.66
C ALA A 425 -5.86 6.17 22.07
N ARG A 426 -5.08 6.85 22.92
CA ARG A 426 -5.56 7.36 24.23
C ARG A 426 -6.69 8.37 24.09
N LYS A 427 -6.64 9.24 23.08
CA LYS A 427 -7.69 10.21 22.74
C LYS A 427 -8.93 9.54 22.10
N ALA A 428 -8.78 8.32 21.59
CA ALA A 428 -9.87 7.48 21.09
C ALA A 428 -10.56 6.63 22.17
N GLU A 429 -9.97 6.53 23.37
CA GLU A 429 -10.37 5.60 24.44
C GLU A 429 -10.38 4.12 23.97
N ASP A 430 -9.49 3.77 23.03
CA ASP A 430 -9.38 2.44 22.43
C ASP A 430 -8.24 1.63 23.08
N ASP A 431 -8.59 0.74 24.02
CA ASP A 431 -7.64 -0.12 24.74
C ASP A 431 -6.83 -1.05 23.82
N GLU A 432 -7.38 -1.49 22.67
CA GLU A 432 -6.68 -2.39 21.75
C GLU A 432 -5.59 -1.63 20.98
N LEU A 433 -5.89 -0.42 20.50
CA LEU A 433 -4.93 0.48 19.86
C LEU A 433 -3.89 0.99 20.87
N ILE A 434 -4.28 1.26 22.12
CA ILE A 434 -3.34 1.62 23.21
C ILE A 434 -2.38 0.46 23.48
N ALA A 435 -2.88 -0.78 23.55
CA ALA A 435 -2.04 -1.96 23.76
C ALA A 435 -1.09 -2.20 22.58
N LYS A 436 -1.60 -2.16 21.34
CA LYS A 436 -0.79 -2.27 20.10
C LYS A 436 0.32 -1.21 20.04
N ALA A 437 -0.01 0.05 20.30
CA ALA A 437 0.97 1.14 20.25
C ALA A 437 1.97 1.10 21.40
N THR A 438 1.56 0.66 22.60
CA THR A 438 2.49 0.46 23.72
C THR A 438 3.47 -0.68 23.43
N LEU A 439 2.99 -1.83 22.94
CA LEU A 439 3.83 -2.95 22.51
C LEU A 439 4.79 -2.51 21.40
N ARG A 440 4.29 -1.84 20.36
CA ARG A 440 5.11 -1.40 19.23
C ARG A 440 6.15 -0.35 19.61
N LEU A 441 5.94 0.42 20.69
CA LEU A 441 6.95 1.34 21.21
C LEU A 441 8.08 0.58 21.93
N VAL A 442 7.77 -0.50 22.65
CA VAL A 442 8.76 -1.37 23.30
C VAL A 442 9.56 -2.17 22.27
N GLU A 443 8.94 -2.62 21.18
CA GLU A 443 9.63 -3.29 20.04
C GLU A 443 10.65 -2.40 19.30
N LEU A 444 10.68 -1.09 19.58
CA LEU A 444 11.58 -0.12 18.96
C LEU A 444 12.67 0.42 19.91
N GLN A 445 12.70 -0.01 21.18
CA GLN A 445 13.66 0.46 22.20
C GLN A 445 15.01 -0.26 22.10
#